data_AF-A0A858AT27-F1
#
_entry.id   AF-A0A858AT27-F1
#
_cell.length_a   1.000
_cell.length_b   1.000
_cell.length_c   1.000
_cell.angle_alpha   90.00
_cell.angle_beta   90.00
_cell.angle_gamma   90.00
#
_symmetry.space_group_name_H-M   'P 1'
#
loop_
_entity.id
_entity.type
_entity.pdbx_description
1 polymer ?
#
loop_
_entity_poly.entity_id
_entity_poly.type
_entity_poly.pdbx_seq_one_letter_code
_entity_poly.pdbx_strand_id
1 'polypeptide(L)'
;MKHIKNKTQKLVLILILSFVGFFSFLSTLMILPGMGIESLTFINSVEKQIKRIMPEGKYVFDPTHPLYEEMMNNVVKNSFKADALSTINYYDSKDYNDHYDAYVEFSNNWYEQHWSQKVKDKEPIDLYDVGLNFIEFDKAIATEYHSFGFVNTGIQWIFRPSGLKEIYSKETYELSLDQQTIWDQEEYDSEINYSGPGLNGIKINSSIGTNIVNNKVWFLNTQIDSVNFALSLTNPFVNKNIDKKEKIRYVTVDDLKAPNFTATLTLLRVSIVLWFLNIIIIPSGITIYFILRKKWTNKD
;
A
#
# COMPACT_ATOMS: atom_id res chain seq x y z
N MET A 1 18.22 55.79 -3.30
CA MET A 1 17.44 54.87 -4.17
C MET A 1 16.29 55.66 -4.79
N LYS A 2 16.22 55.81 -6.12
CA LYS A 2 15.01 56.37 -6.77
C LYS A 2 13.87 55.37 -6.57
N HIS A 3 12.78 55.81 -5.96
CA HIS A 3 11.60 54.99 -5.76
C HIS A 3 10.70 55.08 -6.97
N ILE A 4 10.25 53.93 -7.49
CA ILE A 4 9.18 53.86 -8.48
C ILE A 4 7.97 54.56 -7.87
N LYS A 5 7.50 55.68 -8.43
CA LYS A 5 6.37 56.44 -7.87
C LYS A 5 5.01 55.93 -8.35
N ASN A 6 4.95 55.39 -9.57
CA ASN A 6 3.71 54.96 -10.19
C ASN A 6 3.16 53.66 -9.55
N LYS A 7 1.93 53.73 -9.01
CA LYS A 7 1.24 52.59 -8.36
C LYS A 7 1.09 51.39 -9.30
N THR A 8 0.82 51.63 -10.59
CA THR A 8 0.65 50.57 -11.60
C THR A 8 1.97 49.84 -11.86
N GLN A 9 3.09 50.55 -11.91
CA GLN A 9 4.42 49.94 -12.08
C GLN A 9 4.81 49.09 -10.87
N LYS A 10 4.52 49.56 -9.65
CA LYS A 10 4.70 48.74 -8.43
C LYS A 10 3.85 47.48 -8.46
N LEU A 11 2.58 47.60 -8.85
CA LEU A 11 1.67 46.46 -8.94
C LEU A 11 2.19 45.40 -9.91
N VAL A 12 2.66 45.79 -11.10
CA VAL A 12 3.21 44.84 -12.08
C VAL A 12 4.43 44.09 -11.52
N LEU A 13 5.35 44.78 -10.83
CA LEU A 13 6.50 44.11 -10.21
C LEU A 13 6.09 43.13 -9.12
N ILE A 14 5.09 43.48 -8.30
CA ILE A 14 4.53 42.58 -7.30
C ILE A 14 3.91 41.36 -7.97
N LEU A 15 3.09 41.54 -9.01
CA LEU A 15 2.45 40.44 -9.72
C LEU A 15 3.46 39.47 -10.33
N ILE A 16 4.58 39.95 -10.88
CA ILE A 16 5.65 39.09 -11.39
C ILE A 16 6.24 38.23 -10.27
N LEU A 17 6.62 38.84 -9.13
CA LEU A 17 7.18 38.09 -8.01
C LEU A 17 6.16 37.14 -7.38
N SER A 18 4.90 37.56 -7.25
CA SER A 18 3.81 36.72 -6.77
C SER A 18 3.57 35.54 -7.69
N PHE A 19 3.59 35.73 -9.00
CA PHE A 19 3.43 34.64 -9.97
C PHE A 19 4.59 33.64 -9.88
N VAL A 20 5.84 34.11 -9.87
CA VAL A 20 7.02 33.23 -9.76
C VAL A 20 6.99 32.44 -8.45
N GLY A 21 6.73 33.12 -7.33
CA GLY A 21 6.66 32.49 -6.01
C GLY A 21 5.53 31.47 -5.94
N PHE A 22 4.32 31.86 -6.37
CA PHE A 22 3.15 30.99 -6.37
C PHE A 22 3.34 29.76 -7.26
N PHE A 23 3.84 29.94 -8.48
CA PHE A 23 4.09 28.85 -9.42
C PHE A 23 5.13 27.86 -8.85
N SER A 24 6.24 28.37 -8.29
CA SER A 24 7.30 27.53 -7.72
C SER A 24 6.80 26.73 -6.51
N PHE A 25 6.02 27.38 -5.65
CA PHE A 25 5.42 26.74 -4.49
C PHE A 25 4.41 25.66 -4.90
N LEU A 26 3.48 26.00 -5.80
CA LEU A 26 2.43 25.09 -6.24
C LEU A 26 3.02 23.86 -6.95
N SER A 27 3.94 24.06 -7.88
CA SER A 27 4.60 22.95 -8.58
C SER A 27 5.39 22.03 -7.64
N THR A 28 5.99 22.58 -6.57
CA THR A 28 6.65 21.77 -5.53
C THR A 28 5.64 20.99 -4.69
N LEU A 29 4.49 21.58 -4.34
CA LEU A 29 3.43 20.85 -3.64
C LEU A 29 2.87 19.71 -4.49
N MET A 30 2.73 19.93 -5.79
CA MET A 30 2.14 18.96 -6.71
C MET A 30 3.02 17.70 -6.93
N ILE A 31 4.32 17.74 -6.64
CA ILE A 31 5.20 16.57 -6.71
C ILE A 31 5.22 15.75 -5.40
N LEU A 32 4.62 16.25 -4.31
CA LEU A 32 4.57 15.52 -3.04
C LEU A 32 3.73 14.23 -3.15
N PRO A 33 2.51 14.26 -3.73
CA PRO A 33 1.70 13.05 -3.85
C PRO A 33 2.34 12.05 -4.81
N GLY A 34 2.32 10.78 -4.42
CA GLY A 34 2.73 9.65 -5.24
C GLY A 34 1.84 8.45 -4.95
N MET A 35 2.04 7.35 -5.66
CA MET A 35 1.21 6.15 -5.51
C MET A 35 1.21 5.61 -4.08
N GLY A 36 2.27 5.84 -3.29
CA GLY A 36 2.33 5.46 -1.89
C GLY A 36 1.25 6.07 -1.00
N ILE A 37 0.69 7.24 -1.37
CA ILE A 37 -0.45 7.81 -0.65
C ILE A 37 -1.73 7.02 -0.96
N GLU A 38 -1.92 6.59 -2.20
CA GLU A 38 -3.03 5.72 -2.59
C GLU A 38 -2.90 4.36 -1.90
N SER A 39 -1.70 3.77 -1.90
CA SER A 39 -1.41 2.51 -1.18
C SER A 39 -1.72 2.64 0.31
N LEU A 40 -1.30 3.73 0.95
CA LEU A 40 -1.58 3.97 2.37
C LEU A 40 -3.09 4.06 2.62
N THR A 41 -3.84 4.69 1.72
CA THR A 41 -5.28 4.80 1.91
C THR A 41 -5.99 3.47 1.71
N PHE A 42 -5.55 2.66 0.75
CA PHE A 42 -6.00 1.28 0.59
C PHE A 42 -5.68 0.45 1.84
N ILE A 43 -4.43 0.47 2.31
CA ILE A 43 -3.97 -0.22 3.52
C ILE A 43 -4.83 0.17 4.73
N ASN A 44 -5.12 1.45 4.95
CA ASN A 44 -5.95 1.89 6.06
C ASN A 44 -7.39 1.34 5.97
N SER A 45 -7.90 1.15 4.75
CA SER A 45 -9.21 0.53 4.54
C SER A 45 -9.18 -0.98 4.85
N VAL A 46 -8.10 -1.67 4.49
CA VAL A 46 -7.86 -3.09 4.84
C VAL A 46 -7.72 -3.22 6.36
N GLU A 47 -6.91 -2.39 7.01
CA GLU A 47 -6.73 -2.36 8.46
C GLU A 47 -8.07 -2.21 9.19
N LYS A 48 -8.95 -1.32 8.71
CA LYS A 48 -10.30 -1.16 9.26
C LYS A 48 -11.12 -2.45 9.17
N GLN A 49 -11.01 -3.21 8.08
CA GLN A 49 -11.68 -4.50 7.95
C GLN A 49 -11.06 -5.57 8.86
N ILE A 50 -9.73 -5.61 8.99
CA ILE A 50 -9.04 -6.51 9.91
C ILE A 50 -9.52 -6.30 11.35
N LYS A 51 -9.55 -5.05 11.82
CA LYS A 51 -10.02 -4.71 13.18
C LYS A 51 -11.49 -5.07 13.41
N ARG A 52 -12.30 -5.10 12.34
CA ARG A 52 -13.70 -5.53 12.38
C ARG A 52 -13.82 -7.05 12.44
N ILE A 53 -13.02 -7.77 11.65
CA ILE A 53 -13.06 -9.24 11.54
C ILE A 53 -12.47 -9.88 12.80
N MET A 54 -11.35 -9.36 13.29
CA MET A 54 -10.62 -9.84 14.47
C MET A 54 -10.50 -8.72 15.50
N PRO A 55 -11.57 -8.36 16.24
CA PRO A 55 -11.50 -7.32 17.26
C PRO A 55 -10.53 -7.67 18.39
N GLU A 56 -9.86 -6.64 18.92
CA GLU A 56 -8.94 -6.75 20.04
C GLU A 56 -9.59 -7.46 21.24
N GLY A 57 -8.84 -8.40 21.83
CA GLY A 57 -9.22 -9.20 22.99
C GLY A 57 -10.26 -10.29 22.72
N LYS A 58 -10.83 -10.36 21.51
CA LYS A 58 -11.92 -11.31 21.23
C LYS A 58 -11.40 -12.70 20.90
N TYR A 59 -10.40 -12.80 20.02
CA TYR A 59 -9.87 -14.06 19.52
C TYR A 59 -8.42 -14.25 19.95
N VAL A 60 -8.23 -14.36 21.26
CA VAL A 60 -6.92 -14.62 21.87
C VAL A 60 -6.71 -16.12 21.99
N PHE A 61 -5.71 -16.69 21.32
CA PHE A 61 -5.39 -18.11 21.43
C PHE A 61 -4.99 -18.49 22.86
N ASP A 62 -5.56 -19.58 23.36
CA ASP A 62 -5.27 -20.13 24.67
C ASP A 62 -4.02 -21.01 24.60
N PRO A 63 -2.90 -20.64 25.26
CA PRO A 63 -1.65 -21.39 25.20
C PRO A 63 -1.73 -22.78 25.84
N THR A 64 -2.76 -23.02 26.66
CA THR A 64 -3.02 -24.33 27.29
C THR A 64 -3.83 -25.25 26.39
N HIS A 65 -4.40 -24.74 25.29
CA HIS A 65 -5.21 -25.54 24.38
C HIS A 65 -4.34 -26.55 23.61
N PRO A 66 -4.75 -27.84 23.48
CA PRO A 66 -3.92 -28.87 22.84
C PRO A 66 -3.50 -28.56 21.40
N LEU A 67 -4.30 -27.78 20.68
CA LEU A 67 -4.02 -27.37 19.30
C LEU A 67 -3.29 -26.03 19.17
N TYR A 68 -2.84 -25.41 20.26
CA TYR A 68 -2.24 -24.07 20.21
C TYR A 68 -1.05 -23.99 19.24
N GLU A 69 -0.06 -24.87 19.39
CA GLU A 69 1.14 -24.88 18.52
C GLU A 69 0.78 -25.21 17.07
N GLU A 70 -0.14 -26.16 16.87
CA GLU A 70 -0.62 -26.55 15.54
C GLU A 70 -1.28 -25.37 14.83
N MET A 71 -2.18 -24.65 15.51
CA MET A 71 -2.82 -23.45 14.95
C MET A 71 -1.81 -22.36 14.63
N MET A 72 -0.83 -22.12 15.50
CA MET A 72 0.17 -21.08 15.25
C MET A 72 1.12 -21.47 14.11
N ASN A 73 1.70 -22.67 14.16
CA ASN A 73 2.74 -23.09 13.22
C ASN A 73 2.21 -23.54 11.86
N ASN A 74 0.95 -24.00 11.78
CA ASN A 74 0.37 -24.48 10.54
C ASN A 74 -0.74 -23.57 9.99
N VAL A 75 -1.50 -22.86 10.83
CA VAL A 75 -2.53 -21.93 10.32
C VAL A 75 -1.97 -20.53 10.17
N VAL A 76 -1.51 -19.91 11.27
CA VAL A 76 -1.03 -18.51 11.24
C VAL A 76 0.20 -18.36 10.34
N LYS A 77 1.21 -19.23 10.48
CA LYS A 77 2.40 -19.21 9.60
C LYS A 77 2.04 -19.34 8.13
N ASN A 78 1.14 -20.27 7.78
CA ASN A 78 0.74 -20.46 6.39
C ASN A 78 -0.16 -19.34 5.87
N SER A 79 -0.87 -18.59 6.73
CA SER A 79 -1.59 -17.39 6.29
C SER A 79 -0.65 -16.31 5.76
N PHE A 80 0.52 -16.07 6.36
CA PHE A 80 1.52 -15.13 5.80
C PHE A 80 2.00 -15.59 4.43
N LYS A 81 2.27 -16.88 4.32
CA LYS A 81 2.69 -17.51 3.06
C LYS A 81 1.60 -17.42 2.00
N ALA A 82 0.34 -17.68 2.37
CA ALA A 82 -0.80 -17.61 1.47
C ALA A 82 -1.05 -16.17 0.99
N ASP A 83 -0.94 -15.18 1.88
CA ASP A 83 -1.06 -13.77 1.53
C ASP A 83 -0.05 -13.41 0.44
N ALA A 84 1.24 -13.69 0.66
CA ALA A 84 2.27 -13.43 -0.33
C ALA A 84 2.08 -14.24 -1.63
N LEU A 85 1.93 -15.56 -1.53
CA LEU A 85 1.85 -16.44 -2.70
C LEU A 85 0.59 -16.23 -3.54
N SER A 86 -0.50 -15.75 -2.95
CA SER A 86 -1.72 -15.42 -3.71
C SER A 86 -1.52 -14.25 -4.67
N THR A 87 -0.47 -13.44 -4.49
CA THR A 87 -0.17 -12.30 -5.36
C THR A 87 0.65 -12.63 -6.59
N ILE A 88 1.22 -13.84 -6.68
CA ILE A 88 2.03 -14.30 -7.81
C ILE A 88 1.11 -14.81 -8.92
N ASN A 89 1.39 -14.47 -10.16
CA ASN A 89 0.74 -15.08 -11.32
C ASN A 89 1.42 -16.39 -11.70
N TYR A 90 0.78 -17.52 -11.41
CA TYR A 90 1.33 -18.86 -11.67
C TYR A 90 1.33 -19.22 -13.16
N TYR A 91 0.56 -18.49 -13.97
CA TYR A 91 0.51 -18.66 -15.41
C TYR A 91 1.61 -17.87 -16.13
N ASP A 92 2.24 -16.91 -15.45
CA ASP A 92 3.49 -16.28 -15.89
C ASP A 92 4.70 -17.00 -15.28
N SER A 93 5.35 -17.82 -16.11
CA SER A 93 6.56 -18.55 -15.70
C SER A 93 7.67 -17.65 -15.17
N LYS A 94 7.76 -16.39 -15.62
CA LYS A 94 8.79 -15.46 -15.14
C LYS A 94 8.43 -14.99 -13.74
N ASP A 95 7.21 -14.52 -13.53
CA ASP A 95 6.74 -14.04 -12.23
C ASP A 95 6.82 -15.14 -11.16
N TYR A 96 6.37 -16.34 -11.50
CA TYR A 96 6.47 -17.50 -10.62
C TYR A 96 7.93 -17.81 -10.22
N ASN A 97 8.83 -17.93 -11.19
CA ASN A 97 10.22 -18.29 -10.91
C ASN A 97 11.00 -17.19 -10.18
N ASP A 98 10.66 -15.92 -10.44
CA ASP A 98 11.32 -14.78 -9.80
C ASP A 98 10.89 -14.61 -8.33
N HIS A 99 9.64 -14.93 -8.00
CA HIS A 99 9.06 -14.57 -6.69
C HIS A 99 8.71 -15.73 -5.77
N TYR A 100 8.40 -16.94 -6.27
CA TYR A 100 7.82 -18.00 -5.45
C TYR A 100 8.71 -18.36 -4.25
N ASP A 101 9.95 -18.78 -4.49
CA ASP A 101 10.86 -19.19 -3.42
C ASP A 101 11.23 -18.00 -2.50
N ALA A 102 11.39 -16.81 -3.08
CA ALA A 102 11.67 -15.59 -2.33
C ALA A 102 10.52 -15.26 -1.36
N TYR A 103 9.27 -15.35 -1.80
CA TYR A 103 8.10 -15.07 -0.98
C TYR A 103 7.90 -16.15 0.07
N VAL A 104 8.17 -17.42 -0.25
CA VAL A 104 8.18 -18.52 0.72
C VAL A 104 9.19 -18.25 1.83
N GLU A 105 10.44 -17.94 1.48
CA GLU A 105 11.50 -17.68 2.44
C GLU A 105 11.19 -16.45 3.29
N PHE A 106 10.79 -15.35 2.64
CA PHE A 106 10.42 -14.10 3.31
C PHE A 106 9.30 -14.32 4.34
N SER A 107 8.22 -15.02 3.94
CA SER A 107 7.09 -15.34 4.83
C SER A 107 7.51 -16.17 6.04
N ASN A 108 8.36 -17.19 5.82
CA ASN A 108 8.87 -18.03 6.90
C ASN A 108 9.73 -17.21 7.87
N ASN A 109 10.68 -16.42 7.35
CA ASN A 109 11.57 -15.60 8.16
C ASN A 109 10.77 -14.55 8.95
N TRP A 110 9.75 -13.95 8.34
CA TRP A 110 8.87 -13.00 9.01
C TRP A 110 8.16 -13.63 10.21
N TYR A 111 7.58 -14.82 10.04
CA TYR A 111 6.95 -15.55 11.14
C TYR A 111 7.94 -15.91 12.25
N GLU A 112 9.15 -16.38 11.89
CA GLU A 112 10.18 -16.71 12.87
C GLU A 112 10.59 -15.50 13.71
N GLN A 113 10.68 -14.32 13.09
CA GLN A 113 11.08 -13.08 13.76
C GLN A 113 9.99 -12.50 14.68
N HIS A 114 8.72 -12.62 14.30
CA HIS A 114 7.63 -11.91 15.00
C HIS A 114 6.82 -12.81 15.94
N TRP A 115 6.73 -14.11 15.66
CA TRP A 115 5.76 -15.01 16.32
C TRP A 115 6.37 -16.26 16.93
N SER A 116 7.39 -16.87 16.31
CA SER A 116 7.95 -18.16 16.75
C SER A 116 8.40 -18.17 18.22
N GLN A 117 9.03 -17.09 18.70
CA GLN A 117 9.45 -17.02 20.10
C GLN A 117 8.27 -16.96 21.07
N LYS A 118 7.24 -16.12 20.79
CA LYS A 118 6.02 -16.04 21.60
C LYS A 118 5.29 -17.38 21.70
N VAL A 119 5.28 -18.14 20.60
CA VAL A 119 4.69 -19.48 20.54
C VAL A 119 5.48 -20.47 21.41
N LYS A 120 6.82 -20.44 21.36
CA LYS A 120 7.69 -21.26 22.21
C LYS A 120 7.51 -20.94 23.69
N ASP A 121 7.35 -19.67 24.00
CA ASP A 121 7.16 -19.17 25.37
C ASP A 121 5.71 -19.34 25.87
N LYS A 122 4.83 -19.92 25.05
CA LYS A 122 3.41 -20.20 25.38
C LYS A 122 2.66 -18.93 25.79
N GLU A 123 2.92 -17.83 25.09
CA GLU A 123 2.20 -16.58 25.30
C GLU A 123 0.79 -16.64 24.68
N PRO A 124 -0.23 -16.03 25.30
CA PRO A 124 -1.50 -15.81 24.62
C PRO A 124 -1.28 -14.88 23.42
N ILE A 125 -1.78 -15.26 22.24
CA ILE A 125 -1.62 -14.49 21.01
C ILE A 125 -2.99 -14.04 20.52
N ASP A 126 -3.17 -12.74 20.36
CA ASP A 126 -4.39 -12.16 19.80
C ASP A 126 -4.36 -12.18 18.28
N LEU A 127 -5.43 -12.68 17.66
CA LEU A 127 -5.61 -12.57 16.21
C LEU A 127 -5.72 -11.13 15.73
N TYR A 128 -6.09 -10.17 16.60
CA TYR A 128 -5.99 -8.75 16.30
C TYR A 128 -4.55 -8.34 15.97
N ASP A 129 -3.59 -8.74 16.80
CA ASP A 129 -2.17 -8.40 16.60
C ASP A 129 -1.60 -9.10 15.37
N VAL A 130 -1.98 -10.37 15.15
CA VAL A 130 -1.63 -11.12 13.93
C VAL A 130 -2.19 -10.40 12.70
N GLY A 131 -3.44 -9.96 12.78
CA GLY A 131 -4.11 -9.17 11.76
C GLY A 131 -3.34 -7.90 11.39
N LEU A 132 -2.94 -7.11 12.39
CA LEU A 132 -2.15 -5.90 12.14
C LEU A 132 -0.76 -6.21 11.59
N ASN A 133 -0.16 -7.33 11.97
CA ASN A 133 1.13 -7.73 11.44
C ASN A 133 1.07 -8.18 9.96
N PHE A 134 -0.09 -8.61 9.43
CA PHE A 134 -0.25 -8.77 7.97
C PHE A 134 -0.08 -7.44 7.22
N ILE A 135 -0.53 -6.32 7.79
CA ILE A 135 -0.33 -5.00 7.18
C ILE A 135 1.14 -4.61 7.15
N GLU A 136 1.89 -4.93 8.22
CA GLU A 136 3.33 -4.68 8.29
C GLU A 136 4.09 -5.57 7.31
N PHE A 137 3.69 -6.84 7.22
CA PHE A 137 4.21 -7.81 6.28
C PHE A 137 4.02 -7.36 4.82
N ASP A 138 2.82 -6.94 4.44
CA ASP A 138 2.51 -6.39 3.11
C ASP A 138 3.41 -5.22 2.76
N LYS A 139 3.58 -4.27 3.69
CA LYS A 139 4.48 -3.12 3.50
C LYS A 139 5.93 -3.55 3.31
N ALA A 140 6.37 -4.57 4.03
CA ALA A 140 7.73 -5.08 3.94
C ALA A 140 7.96 -5.81 2.60
N ILE A 141 7.02 -6.65 2.15
CA ILE A 141 7.07 -7.27 0.81
C ILE A 141 7.08 -6.21 -0.28
N ALA A 142 6.18 -5.22 -0.22
CA ALA A 142 6.11 -4.17 -1.22
C ALA A 142 7.40 -3.32 -1.25
N THR A 143 8.05 -3.13 -0.11
CA THR A 143 9.32 -2.41 -0.03
C THR A 143 10.48 -3.18 -0.67
N GLU A 144 10.51 -4.50 -0.49
CA GLU A 144 11.59 -5.36 -1.00
C GLU A 144 11.41 -5.71 -2.48
N TYR A 145 10.18 -6.02 -2.90
CA TYR A 145 9.93 -6.66 -4.20
C TYR A 145 9.14 -5.81 -5.19
N HIS A 146 8.47 -4.74 -4.76
CA HIS A 146 7.63 -3.93 -5.66
C HIS A 146 8.29 -2.59 -6.04
N SER A 147 7.63 -1.84 -6.92
CA SER A 147 8.07 -0.49 -7.29
C SER A 147 8.14 0.42 -6.06
N PHE A 148 9.19 1.25 -6.02
CA PHE A 148 9.40 2.23 -4.94
C PHE A 148 8.17 3.12 -4.72
N GLY A 149 7.47 3.42 -5.81
CA GLY A 149 6.32 4.29 -5.84
C GLY A 149 5.15 3.79 -4.99
N PHE A 150 5.02 2.49 -4.75
CA PHE A 150 3.92 1.93 -3.95
C PHE A 150 4.07 2.16 -2.45
N VAL A 151 5.29 2.44 -1.96
CA VAL A 151 5.54 2.62 -0.51
C VAL A 151 6.12 3.99 -0.16
N ASN A 152 6.36 4.86 -1.16
CA ASN A 152 6.96 6.18 -0.94
C ASN A 152 6.16 7.31 -1.60
N THR A 153 6.42 8.53 -1.11
CA THR A 153 5.86 9.77 -1.69
C THR A 153 6.50 10.09 -3.05
N GLY A 154 5.82 10.92 -3.84
CA GLY A 154 6.31 11.32 -5.17
C GLY A 154 7.67 12.02 -5.10
N ILE A 155 7.87 12.88 -4.09
CA ILE A 155 9.13 13.59 -3.91
C ILE A 155 10.30 12.65 -3.55
N GLN A 156 10.07 11.68 -2.66
CA GLN A 156 11.08 10.66 -2.36
C GLN A 156 11.43 9.86 -3.60
N TRP A 157 10.43 9.54 -4.42
CA TRP A 157 10.60 8.77 -5.64
C TRP A 157 11.46 9.52 -6.67
N ILE A 158 11.19 10.81 -6.89
CA ILE A 158 11.97 11.64 -7.81
C ILE A 158 13.46 11.65 -7.47
N PHE A 159 13.80 11.76 -6.18
CA PHE A 159 15.19 11.91 -5.72
C PHE A 159 15.91 10.58 -5.44
N ARG A 160 15.25 9.43 -5.64
CA ARG A 160 15.91 8.13 -5.61
C ARG A 160 16.78 7.93 -6.87
N PRO A 161 17.92 7.23 -6.79
CA PRO A 161 18.63 6.76 -7.97
C PRO A 161 17.69 6.03 -8.94
N SER A 162 17.71 6.42 -10.22
CA SER A 162 16.80 5.91 -11.26
C SER A 162 15.30 6.18 -11.06
N GLY A 163 14.92 6.98 -10.06
CA GLY A 163 13.51 7.23 -9.72
C GLY A 163 12.72 7.89 -10.86
N LEU A 164 13.29 8.91 -11.52
CA LEU A 164 12.67 9.49 -12.72
C LEU A 164 12.51 8.47 -13.85
N LYS A 165 13.48 7.57 -14.05
CA LYS A 165 13.39 6.53 -15.08
C LYS A 165 12.23 5.58 -14.78
N GLU A 166 12.07 5.18 -13.52
CA GLU A 166 10.99 4.31 -13.05
C GLU A 166 9.62 5.00 -13.15
N ILE A 167 9.51 6.26 -12.71
CA ILE A 167 8.26 7.05 -12.79
C ILE A 167 7.75 7.12 -14.23
N TYR A 168 8.63 7.31 -15.21
CA TYR A 168 8.27 7.44 -16.62
C TYR A 168 8.30 6.12 -17.39
N SER A 169 8.59 5.00 -16.74
CA SER A 169 8.65 3.71 -17.42
C SER A 169 7.26 3.20 -17.78
N LYS A 170 7.22 2.34 -18.79
CA LYS A 170 5.99 1.68 -19.23
C LYS A 170 5.60 0.60 -18.23
N GLU A 171 6.60 -0.13 -17.74
CA GLU A 171 6.47 -1.24 -16.80
C GLU A 171 5.79 -0.80 -15.49
N THR A 172 6.20 0.36 -14.93
CA THR A 172 5.57 0.91 -13.72
C THR A 172 4.10 1.25 -13.96
N TYR A 173 3.77 1.81 -15.13
CA TYR A 173 2.39 2.15 -15.47
C TYR A 173 1.53 0.90 -15.66
N GLU A 174 2.03 -0.11 -16.37
CA GLU A 174 1.33 -1.37 -16.59
C GLU A 174 1.12 -2.13 -15.28
N LEU A 175 2.14 -2.23 -14.42
CA LEU A 175 2.00 -2.79 -13.08
C LEU A 175 0.96 -2.01 -12.27
N SER A 176 1.01 -0.68 -12.29
CA SER A 176 0.02 0.16 -11.58
C SER A 176 -1.40 -0.04 -12.08
N LEU A 177 -1.57 -0.22 -13.39
CA LEU A 177 -2.87 -0.46 -14.02
C LEU A 177 -3.41 -1.84 -13.63
N ASP A 178 -2.57 -2.86 -13.68
CA ASP A 178 -2.94 -4.22 -13.30
C ASP A 178 -3.38 -4.28 -11.83
N GLN A 179 -2.56 -3.74 -10.93
CA GLN A 179 -2.83 -3.71 -9.48
C GLN A 179 -4.13 -3.00 -9.11
N GLN A 180 -4.45 -1.88 -9.78
CA GLN A 180 -5.69 -1.13 -9.51
C GLN A 180 -6.93 -1.71 -10.20
N THR A 181 -6.75 -2.62 -11.18
CA THR A 181 -7.88 -3.19 -11.92
C THR A 181 -8.68 -4.07 -10.98
N ILE A 182 -10.00 -3.96 -11.04
CA ILE A 182 -10.92 -4.71 -10.18
C ILE A 182 -11.74 -5.63 -11.07
N TRP A 183 -11.67 -6.91 -10.77
CA TRP A 183 -12.46 -7.96 -11.41
C TRP A 183 -13.77 -8.15 -10.67
N ASP A 184 -14.74 -8.82 -11.32
CA ASP A 184 -15.82 -9.42 -10.57
C ASP A 184 -15.24 -10.40 -9.53
N GLN A 185 -15.70 -10.32 -8.28
CA GLN A 185 -15.08 -11.07 -7.20
C GLN A 185 -15.31 -12.59 -7.36
N GLU A 186 -16.47 -13.01 -7.87
CA GLU A 186 -16.74 -14.44 -8.06
C GLU A 186 -15.85 -15.03 -9.16
N GLU A 187 -15.62 -14.26 -10.23
CA GLU A 187 -14.67 -14.62 -11.29
C GLU A 187 -13.25 -14.71 -10.74
N TYR A 188 -12.79 -13.70 -9.99
CA TYR A 188 -11.46 -13.71 -9.37
C TYR A 188 -11.26 -14.89 -8.42
N ASP A 189 -12.24 -15.18 -7.55
CA ASP A 189 -12.17 -16.29 -6.60
C ASP A 189 -12.10 -17.65 -7.32
N SER A 190 -12.73 -17.78 -8.49
CA SER A 190 -12.69 -19.01 -9.30
C SER A 190 -11.31 -19.31 -9.91
N GLU A 191 -10.49 -18.28 -10.05
CA GLU A 191 -9.14 -18.34 -10.62
C GLU A 191 -8.04 -18.54 -9.55
N ILE A 192 -8.40 -18.50 -8.26
CA ILE A 192 -7.50 -18.89 -7.16
C ILE A 192 -7.80 -20.33 -6.75
N ASN A 193 -6.85 -21.22 -7.04
CA ASN A 193 -6.91 -22.59 -6.54
C ASN A 193 -6.12 -22.69 -5.24
N TYR A 194 -6.81 -23.03 -4.15
CA TYR A 194 -6.21 -23.22 -2.85
C TYR A 194 -6.83 -24.40 -2.10
N SER A 195 -6.12 -24.87 -1.07
CA SER A 195 -6.65 -25.82 -0.11
C SER A 195 -6.73 -25.20 1.28
N GLY A 196 -7.69 -25.68 2.09
CA GLY A 196 -8.08 -25.08 3.35
C GLY A 196 -9.35 -24.21 3.22
N PRO A 197 -9.76 -23.51 4.27
CA PRO A 197 -9.11 -23.43 5.59
C PRO A 197 -9.23 -24.74 6.39
N GLY A 198 -8.31 -24.93 7.34
CA GLY A 198 -8.22 -26.14 8.16
C GLY A 198 -6.99 -26.12 9.06
N LEU A 199 -6.72 -27.21 9.78
CA LEU A 199 -5.55 -27.31 10.68
C LEU A 199 -4.20 -27.19 9.95
N ASN A 200 -4.16 -27.54 8.66
CA ASN A 200 -2.98 -27.39 7.82
C ASN A 200 -2.79 -25.95 7.28
N GLY A 201 -3.67 -25.02 7.63
CA GLY A 201 -3.71 -23.67 7.09
C GLY A 201 -4.14 -23.59 5.63
N ILE A 202 -3.96 -22.41 5.04
CA ILE A 202 -4.26 -22.10 3.65
C ILE A 202 -3.03 -22.42 2.80
N LYS A 203 -3.20 -23.14 1.68
CA LYS A 203 -2.12 -23.40 0.72
C LYS A 203 -2.57 -23.04 -0.69
N ILE A 204 -1.82 -22.16 -1.33
CA ILE A 204 -2.05 -21.73 -2.72
C ILE A 204 -1.47 -22.78 -3.66
N ASN A 205 -2.30 -23.30 -4.54
CA ASN A 205 -1.91 -24.24 -5.60
C ASN A 205 -1.69 -23.48 -6.92
N SER A 206 -2.54 -22.50 -7.21
CA SER A 206 -2.36 -21.56 -8.32
C SER A 206 -3.12 -20.24 -8.06
N SER A 207 -2.64 -19.17 -8.66
CA SER A 207 -3.28 -17.85 -8.67
C SER A 207 -3.00 -17.16 -10.00
N ILE A 208 -3.93 -16.31 -10.45
CA ILE A 208 -3.76 -15.41 -11.60
C ILE A 208 -2.92 -14.17 -11.28
N GLY A 209 -2.46 -14.02 -10.03
CA GLY A 209 -1.71 -12.88 -9.56
C GLY A 209 -2.60 -11.83 -8.92
N THR A 210 -2.06 -10.63 -8.78
CA THR A 210 -2.64 -9.65 -7.87
C THR A 210 -3.40 -8.54 -8.60
N ASN A 211 -4.71 -8.56 -8.39
CA ASN A 211 -5.56 -7.38 -8.45
C ASN A 211 -5.82 -6.99 -7.00
N ILE A 212 -5.16 -5.94 -6.51
CA ILE A 212 -4.89 -5.76 -5.07
C ILE A 212 -6.17 -5.76 -4.21
N VAL A 213 -7.25 -5.18 -4.74
CA VAL A 213 -8.55 -5.15 -4.06
C VAL A 213 -9.16 -6.55 -4.01
N ASN A 214 -9.25 -7.25 -5.14
CA ASN A 214 -9.83 -8.59 -5.20
C ASN A 214 -9.02 -9.59 -4.35
N ASN A 215 -7.70 -9.53 -4.43
CA ASN A 215 -6.80 -10.36 -3.65
C ASN A 215 -7.02 -10.18 -2.14
N LYS A 216 -7.12 -8.93 -1.67
CA LYS A 216 -7.37 -8.66 -0.24
C LYS A 216 -8.78 -8.98 0.20
N VAL A 217 -9.79 -8.85 -0.66
CA VAL A 217 -11.14 -9.36 -0.38
C VAL A 217 -11.11 -10.87 -0.16
N TRP A 218 -10.52 -11.62 -1.10
CA TRP A 218 -10.34 -13.07 -1.01
C TRP A 218 -9.59 -13.46 0.28
N PHE A 219 -8.45 -12.81 0.56
CA PHE A 219 -7.63 -13.15 1.71
C PHE A 219 -8.37 -12.91 3.04
N LEU A 220 -9.00 -11.74 3.21
CA LEU A 220 -9.76 -11.40 4.41
C LEU A 220 -10.94 -12.35 4.63
N ASN A 221 -11.64 -12.73 3.56
CA ASN A 221 -12.73 -13.71 3.63
C ASN A 221 -12.22 -15.10 4.01
N THR A 222 -11.05 -15.50 3.51
CA THR A 222 -10.42 -16.77 3.90
C THR A 222 -9.98 -16.75 5.38
N GLN A 223 -9.58 -15.59 5.92
CA GLN A 223 -9.33 -15.45 7.36
C GLN A 223 -10.63 -15.56 8.19
N ILE A 224 -11.74 -14.99 7.71
CA ILE A 224 -13.07 -15.19 8.34
C ILE A 224 -13.40 -16.69 8.40
N ASP A 225 -13.22 -17.40 7.29
CA ASP A 225 -13.47 -18.84 7.24
C ASP A 225 -12.57 -19.64 8.19
N SER A 226 -11.31 -19.21 8.33
CA SER A 226 -10.36 -19.82 9.27
C SER A 226 -10.80 -19.65 10.74
N VAL A 227 -11.29 -18.46 11.11
CA VAL A 227 -11.85 -18.21 12.46
C VAL A 227 -13.11 -19.05 12.70
N ASN A 228 -14.01 -19.08 11.72
CA ASN A 228 -15.25 -19.88 11.80
C ASN A 228 -14.94 -21.37 11.94
N PHE A 229 -13.97 -21.88 11.17
CA PHE A 229 -13.50 -23.27 11.28
C PHE A 229 -12.99 -23.57 12.69
N ALA A 230 -12.11 -22.72 13.24
CA ALA A 230 -11.55 -22.88 14.57
C ALA A 230 -12.65 -22.94 15.67
N LEU A 231 -13.63 -22.04 15.61
CA LEU A 231 -14.76 -22.01 16.54
C LEU A 231 -15.65 -23.27 16.45
N SER A 232 -15.84 -23.78 15.22
CA SER A 232 -16.68 -24.95 14.96
C SER A 232 -16.04 -26.24 15.49
N LEU A 233 -14.71 -26.38 15.37
CA LEU A 233 -13.97 -27.60 15.73
C LEU A 233 -13.81 -27.73 17.25
N THR A 234 -13.08 -26.80 17.86
CA THR A 234 -12.75 -26.81 19.29
C THR A 234 -12.32 -25.40 19.61
N ASN A 235 -13.19 -24.60 20.25
CA ASN A 235 -12.92 -23.18 20.51
C ASN A 235 -11.53 -23.01 21.14
N PRO A 236 -10.50 -22.58 20.38
CA PRO A 236 -9.11 -22.61 20.83
C PRO A 236 -8.73 -21.32 21.56
N PHE A 237 -9.70 -20.41 21.74
CA PHE A 237 -9.47 -19.09 22.31
C PHE A 237 -9.63 -19.11 23.83
N VAL A 238 -9.01 -18.14 24.52
CA VAL A 238 -9.11 -17.95 25.97
C VAL A 238 -10.58 -17.75 26.37
N ASN A 239 -11.33 -16.96 25.60
CA ASN A 239 -12.75 -16.78 25.82
C ASN A 239 -13.55 -17.99 25.28
N LYS A 240 -13.94 -18.88 26.19
CA LYS A 240 -14.73 -20.08 25.83
C LYS A 240 -16.19 -19.78 25.47
N ASN A 241 -16.68 -18.58 25.76
CA ASN A 241 -18.07 -18.15 25.55
C ASN A 241 -18.28 -17.40 24.22
N ILE A 242 -17.31 -17.42 23.31
CA ILE A 242 -17.48 -16.87 21.96
C ILE A 242 -18.63 -17.62 21.27
N ASP A 243 -19.58 -16.87 20.72
CA ASP A 243 -20.73 -17.44 20.03
C ASP A 243 -20.27 -18.12 18.73
N LYS A 244 -20.35 -19.45 18.70
CA LYS A 244 -20.02 -20.27 17.53
C LYS A 244 -20.93 -20.01 16.33
N LYS A 245 -22.07 -19.34 16.53
CA LYS A 245 -23.02 -18.97 15.47
C LYS A 245 -22.87 -17.51 15.05
N GLU A 246 -21.95 -16.76 15.65
CA GLU A 246 -21.71 -15.38 15.26
C GLU A 246 -21.28 -15.33 13.79
N LYS A 247 -22.07 -14.64 12.97
CA LYS A 247 -21.76 -14.45 11.56
C LYS A 247 -20.88 -13.23 11.39
N ILE A 248 -19.58 -13.44 11.22
CA ILE A 248 -18.68 -12.37 10.78
C ILE A 248 -19.05 -12.03 9.33
N ARG A 249 -19.44 -10.78 9.07
CA ARG A 249 -19.80 -10.33 7.71
C ARG A 249 -18.57 -10.36 6.81
N TYR A 250 -18.70 -11.03 5.66
CA TYR A 250 -17.68 -11.07 4.61
C TYR A 250 -17.38 -9.68 4.09
N VAL A 251 -16.14 -9.49 3.66
CA VAL A 251 -15.65 -8.29 3.00
C VAL A 251 -16.03 -8.38 1.53
N THR A 252 -16.44 -7.25 0.98
CA THR A 252 -16.71 -7.05 -0.44
C THR A 252 -15.75 -6.00 -1.01
N VAL A 253 -15.66 -5.90 -2.33
CA VAL A 253 -14.87 -4.87 -3.01
C VAL A 253 -15.22 -3.45 -2.49
N ASP A 254 -16.52 -3.18 -2.26
CA ASP A 254 -17.00 -1.88 -1.77
C ASP A 254 -16.57 -1.54 -0.33
N ASP A 255 -16.12 -2.53 0.44
CA ASP A 255 -15.63 -2.34 1.79
C ASP A 255 -14.18 -1.83 1.83
N LEU A 256 -13.47 -1.90 0.71
CA LEU A 256 -12.09 -1.48 0.54
C LEU A 256 -12.01 -0.24 -0.35
N LYS A 257 -11.05 0.65 -0.06
CA LYS A 257 -10.84 1.83 -0.90
C LYS A 257 -9.98 1.44 -2.10
N ALA A 258 -10.59 1.32 -3.27
CA ALA A 258 -9.87 1.12 -4.52
C ALA A 258 -8.84 2.26 -4.78
N PRO A 259 -7.56 1.92 -4.97
CA PRO A 259 -6.54 2.91 -5.30
C PRO A 259 -6.67 3.37 -6.77
N ASN A 260 -6.29 4.62 -7.06
CA ASN A 260 -6.15 5.11 -8.44
C ASN A 260 -4.69 5.43 -8.76
N PHE A 261 -3.89 4.37 -8.88
CA PHE A 261 -2.45 4.46 -9.07
C PHE A 261 -2.06 5.15 -10.37
N THR A 262 -2.69 4.80 -11.48
CA THR A 262 -2.38 5.35 -12.80
C THR A 262 -2.69 6.84 -12.92
N ALA A 263 -3.81 7.32 -12.37
CA ALA A 263 -4.11 8.75 -12.34
C ALA A 263 -3.11 9.50 -11.46
N THR A 264 -2.77 8.95 -10.29
CA THR A 264 -1.78 9.53 -9.38
C THR A 264 -0.38 9.57 -10.01
N LEU A 265 0.03 8.51 -10.71
CA LEU A 265 1.28 8.45 -11.46
C LEU A 265 1.31 9.47 -12.60
N THR A 266 0.20 9.61 -13.33
CA THR A 266 0.05 10.60 -14.40
C THR A 266 0.13 12.02 -13.87
N LEU A 267 -0.54 12.29 -12.75
CA LEU A 267 -0.45 13.56 -12.04
C LEU A 267 1.00 13.85 -11.64
N LEU A 268 1.68 12.89 -11.01
CA LEU A 268 3.09 13.03 -10.61
C LEU A 268 3.99 13.35 -11.81
N ARG A 269 3.81 12.67 -12.95
CA ARG A 269 4.54 12.95 -14.19
C ARG A 269 4.33 14.40 -14.65
N VAL A 270 3.09 14.87 -14.70
CA VAL A 270 2.78 16.27 -15.06
C VAL A 270 3.40 17.25 -14.05
N SER A 271 3.28 16.96 -12.75
CA SER A 271 3.85 17.76 -11.67
C SER A 271 5.36 17.89 -11.80
N ILE A 272 6.06 16.82 -12.15
CA ILE A 272 7.52 16.83 -12.39
C ILE A 272 7.87 17.76 -13.55
N VAL A 273 7.13 17.72 -14.65
CA VAL A 273 7.35 18.63 -15.78
C VAL A 273 7.17 20.09 -15.34
N LEU A 274 6.06 20.40 -14.64
CA LEU A 274 5.81 21.74 -14.12
C LEU A 274 6.88 22.19 -13.14
N TRP A 275 7.38 21.28 -12.30
CA TRP A 275 8.45 21.56 -11.35
C TRP A 275 9.77 21.85 -12.07
N PHE A 276 10.12 21.11 -13.13
CA PHE A 276 11.30 21.40 -13.95
C PHE A 276 11.21 22.74 -14.70
N LEU A 277 10.01 23.21 -15.05
CA LEU A 277 9.84 24.55 -15.64
C LEU A 277 10.32 25.68 -14.72
N ASN A 278 10.44 25.44 -13.40
CA ASN A 278 11.05 26.41 -12.48
C ASN A 278 12.48 26.79 -12.85
N ILE A 279 13.22 25.90 -13.54
CA ILE A 279 14.57 26.19 -14.05
C ILE A 279 14.55 27.38 -15.01
N ILE A 280 13.44 27.59 -15.74
CA ILE A 280 13.28 28.70 -16.69
C ILE A 280 12.49 29.84 -16.06
N ILE A 281 11.39 29.54 -15.37
CA ILE A 281 10.43 30.53 -14.85
C ILE A 281 11.07 31.39 -13.75
N ILE A 282 11.84 30.80 -12.83
CA ILE A 282 12.48 31.55 -11.75
C ILE A 282 13.52 32.54 -12.30
N PRO A 283 14.54 32.13 -13.10
CA PRO A 283 15.52 33.08 -13.64
C PRO A 283 14.92 34.12 -14.57
N SER A 284 13.96 33.74 -15.41
CA SER A 284 13.29 34.66 -16.34
C SER A 284 12.48 35.71 -15.59
N GLY A 285 11.68 35.28 -14.61
CA GLY A 285 10.86 36.18 -13.78
C GLY A 285 11.71 37.16 -12.98
N ILE A 286 12.80 36.68 -12.35
CA ILE A 286 13.76 37.54 -11.63
C ILE A 286 14.42 38.54 -12.58
N THR A 287 14.85 38.10 -13.76
CA THR A 287 15.50 38.94 -14.76
C THR A 287 14.56 40.03 -15.29
N ILE A 288 13.33 39.66 -15.66
CA ILE A 288 12.28 40.61 -16.10
C ILE A 288 12.00 41.63 -14.99
N TYR A 289 11.87 41.18 -13.74
CA TYR A 289 11.71 42.06 -12.58
C TYR A 289 12.83 43.10 -12.49
N PHE A 290 14.11 42.69 -12.59
CA PHE A 290 15.24 43.62 -12.52
C PHE A 290 15.31 44.58 -13.72
N ILE A 291 15.05 44.10 -14.94
CA ILE A 291 15.05 44.93 -16.16
C ILE A 291 13.96 46.01 -16.06
N LEU A 292 12.73 45.62 -15.71
CA LEU A 292 11.61 46.56 -15.59
C LEU A 292 11.83 47.55 -14.45
N ARG A 293 12.32 47.07 -13.29
CA ARG A 293 12.66 47.93 -12.16
C ARG A 293 13.69 48.98 -12.56
N LYS A 294 14.80 48.58 -13.20
CA LYS A 294 15.85 49.51 -13.66
C LYS A 294 15.32 50.52 -14.68
N LYS A 295 14.53 50.06 -15.67
CA LYS A 295 13.93 50.93 -16.69
C LYS A 295 13.00 51.98 -16.09
N TRP A 296 12.21 51.60 -15.08
CA TRP A 296 11.25 52.51 -14.45
C TRP A 296 11.88 53.43 -13.41
N THR A 297 12.98 53.04 -12.75
CA THR A 297 13.75 53.95 -11.90
C THR A 297 14.60 54.96 -12.68
N ASN A 298 14.96 54.66 -13.93
CA ASN A 298 15.76 55.52 -14.80
C ASN A 298 14.92 56.48 -15.68
N LYS A 299 13.60 56.31 -15.72
CA LYS A 299 12.67 57.21 -16.43
C LYS A 299 12.17 58.38 -15.56
N ASP A 300 12.43 58.33 -14.25
CA ASP A 300 12.35 59.45 -13.31
C ASP A 300 13.76 60.05 -13.11
#